data_AF-A0A519WYM1-F1
#
_entry.id   AF-A0A519WYM1-F1
#
_cell.length_a   1.000
_cell.length_b   1.000
_cell.length_c   1.000
_cell.angle_alpha   90.00
_cell.angle_beta   90.00
_cell.angle_gamma   90.00
#
_symmetry.space_group_name_H-M   'P 1'
#
loop_
_entity.id
_entity.type
_entity.pdbx_description
1 polymer ?
#
loop_
_entity_poly.entity_id
_entity_poly.type
_entity_poly.pdbx_seq_one_letter_code
_entity_poly.pdbx_strand_id
1 'polypeptide(L)'
;MKRLVICCLLLAYSCICKAQNIQTDLIGKKISGYIALEESSKSKQYFLSPIIVGNTDELNYKSKWQGNGDYRIRYTYGKTDSIVSEIHYDWANDKLADLSDRERERLYTILYKQYDSLLRKYNEKYGKSKPAGEKDKLKLGQPNVFNRVNIWQTPSGGQIKMQLFLTNEKWSYEGKEMPPFHRLQVFVKAKP
;
A
#
# COMPACT_ATOMS: atom_id res chain seq x y z
N MET A 1 -40.22 15.51 15.52
CA MET A 1 -39.36 14.29 15.60
C MET A 1 -38.89 13.77 14.25
N LYS A 2 -39.72 13.73 13.19
CA LYS A 2 -39.32 13.22 11.86
C LYS A 2 -38.15 13.97 11.19
N ARG A 3 -37.99 15.28 11.45
CA ARG A 3 -36.90 16.10 10.88
C ARG A 3 -35.52 15.84 11.52
N LEU A 4 -35.47 15.34 12.75
CA LEU A 4 -34.20 15.04 13.44
C LEU A 4 -33.57 13.73 12.95
N VAL A 5 -34.40 12.74 12.59
CA VAL A 5 -33.96 11.43 12.11
C VAL A 5 -33.25 11.53 10.75
N ILE A 6 -33.68 12.47 9.90
CA ILE A 6 -33.10 12.70 8.57
C ILE A 6 -31.68 13.30 8.67
N CYS A 7 -31.44 14.20 9.64
CA CYS A 7 -30.09 14.74 9.88
C CYS A 7 -29.12 13.68 10.41
N CYS A 8 -29.56 12.76 11.28
CA CYS A 8 -28.72 11.66 11.76
C CYS A 8 -28.37 10.66 10.64
N LEU A 9 -29.29 10.40 9.69
CA LEU A 9 -29.04 9.53 8.54
C LEU A 9 -28.04 10.15 7.53
N LEU A 10 -28.08 11.46 7.32
CA LEU A 10 -27.13 12.16 6.46
C LEU A 10 -25.73 12.28 7.08
N LEU A 11 -25.63 12.43 8.41
CA LEU A 11 -24.36 12.40 9.14
C LEU A 11 -23.75 11.00 9.22
N ALA A 12 -24.57 9.94 9.22
CA ALA A 12 -24.07 8.56 9.17
C ALA A 12 -23.44 8.21 7.80
N TYR A 13 -23.91 8.81 6.71
CA TYR A 13 -23.37 8.58 5.36
C TYR A 13 -22.02 9.26 5.11
N SER A 14 -21.66 10.30 5.86
CA SER A 14 -20.34 10.96 5.73
C SER A 14 -19.23 10.24 6.49
N CYS A 15 -19.56 9.27 7.34
CA CYS A 15 -18.61 8.37 8.01
C CYS A 15 -18.31 7.10 7.20
N ILE A 16 -18.54 7.09 5.88
CA ILE A 16 -17.88 6.11 5.02
C ILE A 16 -16.40 6.44 5.07
N CYS A 17 -15.69 5.73 5.95
CA CYS A 17 -14.25 5.56 5.90
C CYS A 17 -13.87 5.39 4.44
N LYS A 18 -13.28 6.44 3.85
CA LYS A 18 -12.66 6.35 2.53
C LYS A 18 -11.44 5.46 2.72
N ALA A 19 -11.67 4.14 2.79
CA ALA A 19 -10.64 3.15 2.61
C ALA A 19 -9.89 3.56 1.35
N GLN A 20 -8.61 3.85 1.50
CA GLN A 20 -7.73 4.23 0.40
C GLN A 20 -8.00 3.30 -0.77
N ASN A 21 -8.49 3.84 -1.88
CA ASN A 21 -8.97 2.99 -2.97
C ASN A 21 -7.77 2.55 -3.82
N ILE A 22 -7.14 1.47 -3.38
CA ILE A 22 -6.03 0.84 -4.10
C ILE A 22 -6.56 0.25 -5.40
N GLN A 23 -5.99 0.69 -6.52
CA GLN A 23 -6.34 0.21 -7.84
C GLN A 23 -5.72 -1.16 -8.06
N THR A 24 -6.55 -2.12 -8.43
CA THR A 24 -6.17 -3.55 -8.53
C THR A 24 -6.53 -4.17 -9.88
N ASP A 25 -7.26 -3.42 -10.72
CA ASP A 25 -7.57 -3.78 -12.09
C ASP A 25 -6.82 -2.83 -13.03
N LEU A 26 -5.90 -3.40 -13.82
CA LEU A 26 -5.00 -2.65 -14.69
C LEU A 26 -5.30 -2.89 -16.18
N ILE A 27 -6.19 -3.83 -16.52
CA ILE A 27 -6.33 -4.28 -17.92
C ILE A 27 -6.76 -3.12 -18.81
N GLY A 28 -5.92 -2.80 -19.80
CA GLY A 28 -6.17 -1.74 -20.78
C GLY A 28 -6.26 -0.34 -20.16
N LYS A 29 -5.88 -0.15 -18.89
CA LYS A 29 -5.94 1.16 -18.22
C LYS A 29 -4.72 1.99 -18.60
N LYS A 30 -4.97 3.16 -19.15
CA LYS A 30 -3.92 4.11 -19.54
C LYS A 30 -3.44 4.94 -18.36
N ILE A 31 -2.16 5.32 -18.37
CA ILE A 31 -1.53 6.15 -17.34
C ILE A 31 -2.27 7.48 -17.13
N SER A 32 -2.87 8.06 -18.19
CA SER A 32 -3.64 9.30 -18.10
C SER A 32 -4.82 9.23 -17.13
N GLY A 33 -5.46 8.07 -17.00
CA GLY A 33 -6.52 7.85 -16.01
C GLY A 33 -6.00 7.91 -14.58
N TYR A 34 -4.79 7.41 -14.35
CA TYR A 34 -4.14 7.46 -13.04
C TYR A 34 -3.59 8.86 -12.73
N ILE A 35 -3.07 9.58 -13.73
CA ILE A 35 -2.68 10.99 -13.55
C ILE A 35 -3.87 11.81 -13.05
N ALA A 36 -5.03 11.71 -13.71
CA ALA A 36 -6.24 12.41 -13.28
C ALA A 36 -6.72 11.98 -11.88
N LEU A 37 -6.59 10.69 -11.54
CA LEU A 37 -6.90 10.19 -10.20
C LEU A 37 -6.01 10.84 -9.14
N GLU A 38 -4.70 10.91 -9.39
CA GLU A 38 -3.73 11.47 -8.44
C GLU A 38 -3.90 12.99 -8.29
N GLU A 39 -4.19 13.71 -9.37
CA GLU A 39 -4.53 15.14 -9.34
C GLU A 39 -5.79 15.38 -8.50
N SER A 40 -6.85 14.59 -8.71
CA SER A 40 -8.09 14.70 -7.92
C SER A 40 -7.86 14.38 -6.43
N SER A 41 -6.87 13.55 -6.14
CA SER A 41 -6.46 13.16 -4.78
C SER A 41 -5.45 14.13 -4.16
N LYS A 42 -5.05 15.18 -4.88
CA LYS A 42 -4.02 16.16 -4.48
C LYS A 42 -2.68 15.50 -4.13
N SER A 43 -2.37 14.38 -4.77
CA SER A 43 -1.08 13.72 -4.65
C SER A 43 0.00 14.57 -5.31
N LYS A 44 1.22 14.55 -4.77
CA LYS A 44 2.36 15.30 -5.29
C LYS A 44 3.25 14.38 -6.11
N GLN A 45 3.43 14.69 -7.38
CA GLN A 45 4.42 14.01 -8.20
C GLN A 45 5.84 14.31 -7.68
N TYR A 46 6.72 13.32 -7.72
CA TYR A 46 8.13 13.50 -7.46
C TYR A 46 8.95 12.66 -8.41
N PHE A 47 10.20 13.05 -8.65
CA PHE A 47 11.09 12.36 -9.55
C PHE A 47 12.07 11.49 -8.76
N LEU A 48 12.15 10.22 -9.14
CA LEU A 48 13.30 9.38 -8.85
C LEU A 48 14.12 9.28 -10.13
N SER A 49 15.43 9.04 -10.01
CA SER A 49 16.25 8.71 -11.17
C SER A 49 15.56 7.58 -11.95
N PRO A 50 15.28 7.76 -13.26
CA PRO A 50 14.51 6.79 -14.02
C PRO A 50 15.26 5.47 -14.05
N ILE A 51 14.64 4.40 -13.56
CA ILE A 51 15.12 3.04 -13.82
C ILE A 51 14.55 2.67 -15.19
N ILE A 52 15.34 2.87 -16.24
CA ILE A 52 14.94 2.49 -17.60
C ILE A 52 15.05 0.97 -17.72
N VAL A 53 13.92 0.26 -17.61
CA VAL A 53 13.85 -1.17 -17.90
C VAL A 53 13.13 -1.37 -19.23
N GLY A 54 13.87 -1.37 -20.33
CA GLY A 54 13.32 -1.63 -21.67
C GLY A 54 12.34 -0.55 -22.17
N ASN A 55 11.18 -0.98 -22.69
CA ASN A 55 10.18 -0.11 -23.34
C ASN A 55 9.10 0.45 -22.38
N THR A 56 9.42 0.55 -21.10
CA THR A 56 8.50 1.11 -20.08
C THR A 56 9.03 2.40 -19.49
N ASP A 57 8.12 3.24 -19.01
CA ASP A 57 8.37 4.42 -18.19
C ASP A 57 7.76 4.27 -16.79
N GLU A 58 8.20 5.12 -15.87
CA GLU A 58 7.71 5.17 -14.49
C GLU A 58 7.21 6.57 -14.11
N LEU A 59 6.15 6.60 -13.29
CA LEU A 59 5.61 7.83 -12.70
C LEU A 59 5.40 7.64 -11.19
N ASN A 60 5.91 8.58 -10.39
CA ASN A 60 5.93 8.47 -8.93
C ASN A 60 5.13 9.59 -8.26
N TYR A 61 4.29 9.22 -7.30
CA TYR A 61 3.46 10.13 -6.52
C TYR A 61 3.60 9.90 -5.02
N LYS A 62 3.51 10.99 -4.27
CA LYS A 62 3.43 11.01 -2.81
C LYS A 62 2.04 11.47 -2.42
N SER A 63 1.30 10.63 -1.71
CA SER A 63 -0.10 10.87 -1.37
C SER A 63 -0.30 10.80 0.14
N LYS A 64 -1.33 11.48 0.65
CA LYS A 64 -1.58 11.56 2.10
C LYS A 64 -2.19 10.25 2.60
N TRP A 65 -1.59 9.67 3.62
CA TRP A 65 -2.19 8.61 4.41
C TRP A 65 -2.88 9.26 5.61
N GLN A 66 -4.22 9.24 5.63
CA GLN A 66 -5.05 10.01 6.58
C GLN A 66 -4.51 9.99 8.02
N GLY A 67 -3.98 11.12 8.48
CA GLY A 67 -3.47 11.31 9.84
C GLY A 67 -2.17 10.55 10.19
N ASN A 68 -1.59 9.81 9.26
CA ASN A 68 -0.49 8.87 9.52
C ASN A 68 0.74 9.11 8.62
N GLY A 69 0.79 10.25 7.91
CA GLY A 69 1.91 10.67 7.07
C GLY A 69 1.59 10.59 5.58
N ASP A 70 2.61 10.30 4.79
CA ASP A 70 2.51 10.14 3.34
C ASP A 70 2.86 8.70 2.96
N TYR A 71 2.29 8.21 1.87
CA TYR A 71 2.69 6.96 1.22
C TYR A 71 3.08 7.23 -0.23
N ARG A 72 3.88 6.32 -0.79
CA ARG A 72 4.40 6.42 -2.14
C ARG A 72 3.58 5.52 -3.08
N ILE A 73 3.41 5.99 -4.31
CA ILE A 73 2.78 5.26 -5.40
C ILE A 73 3.72 5.34 -6.59
N ARG A 74 3.96 4.21 -7.23
CA ARG A 74 4.69 4.13 -8.48
C ARG A 74 3.84 3.42 -9.52
N TYR A 75 3.74 4.02 -10.69
CA TYR A 75 3.11 3.45 -11.88
C TYR A 75 4.20 3.07 -12.88
N THR A 76 4.13 1.87 -13.44
CA THR A 76 4.96 1.44 -14.57
C THR A 76 4.06 1.20 -15.78
N TYR A 77 4.43 1.76 -16.93
CA TYR A 77 3.57 1.75 -18.13
C TYR A 77 4.37 1.69 -19.42
N GLY A 78 3.75 1.20 -20.50
CA GLY A 78 4.38 1.12 -21.83
C GLY A 78 4.57 2.50 -22.46
N LYS A 79 5.74 2.75 -23.05
CA LYS A 79 6.05 4.03 -23.73
C LYS A 79 5.15 4.31 -24.93
N THR A 80 4.79 3.25 -25.66
CA THR A 80 4.07 3.35 -26.93
C THR A 80 2.56 3.40 -26.75
N ASP A 81 2.02 2.58 -25.86
CA ASP A 81 0.57 2.42 -25.66
C ASP A 81 0.06 3.15 -24.40
N SER A 82 0.97 3.60 -23.54
CA SER A 82 0.68 4.22 -22.24
C SER A 82 -0.12 3.33 -21.30
N ILE A 83 -0.16 2.00 -21.52
CA ILE A 83 -0.90 1.06 -20.70
C ILE A 83 -0.11 0.77 -19.44
N VAL A 84 -0.77 0.86 -18.28
CA VAL A 84 -0.17 0.55 -16.99
C VAL A 84 -0.06 -0.96 -16.82
N SER A 85 1.18 -1.44 -16.66
CA SER A 85 1.48 -2.84 -16.40
C SER A 85 1.60 -3.13 -14.91
N GLU A 86 2.08 -2.16 -14.12
CA GLU A 86 2.32 -2.34 -12.68
C GLU A 86 1.96 -1.10 -11.87
N ILE A 87 1.45 -1.32 -10.65
CA ILE A 87 1.33 -0.29 -9.62
C ILE A 87 1.94 -0.80 -8.33
N HIS A 88 2.79 0.02 -7.70
CA HIS A 88 3.37 -0.25 -6.40
C HIS A 88 2.96 0.83 -5.40
N TYR A 89 2.27 0.41 -4.35
CA TYR A 89 1.90 1.23 -3.20
C TYR A 89 2.81 0.90 -2.02
N ASP A 90 3.34 1.92 -1.36
CA ASP A 90 4.35 1.76 -0.32
C ASP A 90 4.11 2.71 0.86
N TRP A 91 3.71 2.14 1.99
CA TRP A 91 3.63 2.80 3.30
C TRP A 91 4.88 2.43 4.09
N ALA A 92 5.95 3.20 3.91
CA ALA A 92 7.21 3.06 4.64
C ALA A 92 7.41 4.21 5.61
N ASN A 93 7.98 3.92 6.79
CA ASN A 93 8.61 4.93 7.61
C ASN A 93 10.13 4.74 7.64
N ASP A 94 10.82 5.60 6.90
CA ASP A 94 12.28 5.59 6.76
C ASP A 94 13.00 6.18 7.99
N LYS A 95 12.26 6.68 8.99
CA LYS A 95 12.78 7.37 10.19
C LYS A 95 12.38 6.68 11.49
N LEU A 96 12.31 5.35 11.50
CA LEU A 96 11.86 4.61 12.67
C LEU A 96 12.78 4.82 13.89
N ALA A 97 14.08 5.03 13.67
CA ALA A 97 15.05 5.33 14.72
C ALA A 97 14.81 6.67 15.44
N ASP A 98 14.14 7.61 14.77
CA ASP A 98 13.83 8.94 15.33
C ASP A 98 12.51 8.95 16.14
N LEU A 99 11.75 7.86 16.10
CA LEU A 99 10.47 7.74 16.79
C LEU A 99 10.66 7.27 18.23
N SER A 100 9.90 7.85 19.16
CA SER A 100 9.74 7.29 20.50
C SER A 100 9.07 5.90 20.46
N ASP A 101 9.26 5.09 21.50
CA ASP A 101 8.66 3.75 21.63
C ASP A 101 7.14 3.76 21.39
N ARG A 102 6.46 4.77 21.95
CA ARG A 102 5.02 4.99 21.79
C ARG A 102 4.63 5.29 20.33
N GLU A 103 5.43 6.07 19.62
CA GLU A 103 5.19 6.37 18.21
C GLU A 103 5.44 5.15 17.32
N ARG A 104 6.44 4.32 17.64
CA ARG A 104 6.68 3.05 16.96
C ARG A 104 5.51 2.08 17.15
N GLU A 105 5.03 1.92 18.38
CA GLU A 105 3.84 1.11 18.68
C GLU A 105 2.59 1.61 17.96
N ARG A 106 2.39 2.93 17.92
CA ARG A 106 1.29 3.54 17.16
C ARG A 106 1.41 3.19 15.68
N LEU A 107 2.58 3.37 15.08
CA LEU A 107 2.82 3.07 13.67
C LEU A 107 2.58 1.58 13.35
N TYR A 108 3.10 0.68 14.20
CA TYR A 108 2.84 -0.76 14.15
C TYR A 108 1.34 -1.04 14.07
N THR A 109 0.57 -0.48 15.01
CA THR A 109 -0.88 -0.68 15.09
C THR A 109 -1.59 -0.18 13.84
N ILE A 110 -1.17 0.97 13.30
CA ILE A 110 -1.79 1.55 12.11
C ILE A 110 -1.50 0.68 10.87
N LEU A 111 -0.24 0.28 10.65
CA LEU A 111 0.14 -0.55 9.50
C LEU A 111 -0.52 -1.94 9.57
N TYR A 112 -0.58 -2.54 10.76
CA TYR A 112 -1.25 -3.81 10.95
C TYR A 112 -2.76 -3.72 10.64
N LYS A 113 -3.44 -2.67 11.13
CA LYS A 113 -4.86 -2.42 10.80
C LYS A 113 -5.09 -2.19 9.30
N GLN A 114 -4.20 -1.45 8.66
CA GLN A 114 -4.25 -1.22 7.21
C GLN A 114 -4.10 -2.55 6.46
N TYR A 115 -3.11 -3.35 6.83
CA TYR A 115 -2.88 -4.68 6.26
C TYR A 115 -4.10 -5.60 6.43
N ASP A 116 -4.67 -5.70 7.63
CA ASP A 116 -5.86 -6.53 7.91
C ASP A 116 -7.07 -6.06 7.10
N SER A 117 -7.25 -4.74 6.97
CA SER A 117 -8.32 -4.16 6.16
C SER A 117 -8.19 -4.53 4.69
N LEU A 118 -6.98 -4.39 4.12
CA LEU A 118 -6.69 -4.77 2.74
C LEU A 118 -6.79 -6.27 2.52
N LEU A 119 -6.31 -7.08 3.47
CA LEU A 119 -6.40 -8.53 3.43
C LEU A 119 -7.85 -8.98 3.33
N ARG A 120 -8.75 -8.42 4.15
CA ARG A 120 -10.20 -8.70 4.05
C ARG A 120 -10.76 -8.28 2.69
N LYS A 121 -10.50 -7.05 2.26
CA LYS A 121 -10.98 -6.51 0.98
C LYS A 121 -10.55 -7.37 -0.21
N TYR A 122 -9.29 -7.81 -0.24
CA TYR A 122 -8.78 -8.64 -1.33
C TYR A 122 -9.26 -10.09 -1.24
N ASN A 123 -9.40 -10.64 -0.04
CA ASN A 123 -9.99 -11.96 0.13
C ASN A 123 -11.46 -12.01 -0.30
N GLU A 124 -12.21 -10.94 -0.03
CA GLU A 124 -13.59 -10.79 -0.50
C GLU A 124 -13.67 -10.69 -2.03
N LYS A 125 -12.78 -9.90 -2.64
CA LYS A 125 -12.80 -9.66 -4.10
C LYS A 125 -12.20 -10.80 -4.94
N TYR A 126 -11.16 -11.47 -4.45
CA TYR A 126 -10.33 -12.40 -5.22
C TYR A 126 -10.25 -13.82 -4.62
N GLY A 127 -10.99 -14.08 -3.53
CA GLY A 127 -10.88 -15.33 -2.78
C GLY A 127 -9.65 -15.36 -1.85
N LYS A 128 -9.48 -16.47 -1.12
CA LYS A 128 -8.38 -16.61 -0.15
C LYS A 128 -7.01 -16.46 -0.83
N SER A 129 -6.17 -15.59 -0.28
CA SER A 129 -4.76 -15.48 -0.67
C SER A 129 -3.98 -16.77 -0.39
N LYS A 130 -2.84 -16.92 -1.07
CA LYS A 130 -1.75 -17.82 -0.68
C LYS A 130 -0.82 -17.07 0.29
N PRO A 131 -0.83 -17.37 1.60
CA PRO A 131 0.07 -16.73 2.55
C PRO A 131 1.47 -17.35 2.50
N ALA A 132 2.49 -16.53 2.71
CA ALA A 132 3.88 -16.94 2.95
C ALA A 132 4.48 -16.08 4.08
N GLY A 133 5.50 -16.61 4.76
CA GLY A 133 6.12 -15.95 5.91
C GLY A 133 5.39 -16.23 7.24
N GLU A 134 5.55 -15.32 8.19
CA GLU A 134 5.07 -15.50 9.56
C GLU A 134 3.54 -15.43 9.67
N LYS A 135 2.99 -16.29 10.53
CA LYS A 135 1.54 -16.41 10.76
C LYS A 135 1.07 -15.63 11.99
N ASP A 136 1.94 -15.48 12.98
CA ASP A 136 1.61 -14.89 14.28
C ASP A 136 1.84 -13.39 14.32
N LYS A 137 1.09 -12.67 15.16
CA LYS A 137 1.32 -11.24 15.36
C LYS A 137 2.68 -11.03 16.03
N LEU A 138 3.48 -10.11 15.50
CA LEU A 138 4.67 -9.63 16.22
C LEU A 138 4.24 -9.14 17.62
N LYS A 139 4.93 -9.60 18.65
CA LYS A 139 4.78 -9.06 20.02
C LYS A 139 5.76 -7.89 20.18
N LEU A 140 5.25 -6.73 20.61
CA LEU A 140 6.09 -5.58 20.95
C LEU A 140 7.11 -5.97 22.03
N GLY A 141 8.34 -5.46 21.89
CA GLY A 141 9.43 -5.73 22.83
C GLY A 141 10.17 -7.05 22.62
N GLN A 142 9.82 -7.84 21.60
CA GLN A 142 10.63 -8.99 21.20
C GLN A 142 11.60 -8.61 20.06
N PRO A 143 12.88 -9.00 20.16
CA PRO A 143 13.86 -8.85 19.09
C PRO A 143 13.49 -9.75 17.91
N ASN A 144 12.62 -9.30 17.01
CA ASN A 144 12.15 -10.14 15.90
C ASN A 144 11.74 -9.30 14.67
N VAL A 145 11.97 -9.90 13.50
CA VAL A 145 11.53 -9.40 12.19
C VAL A 145 10.24 -10.09 11.81
N PHE A 146 9.12 -9.36 11.79
CA PHE A 146 7.86 -9.90 11.26
C PHE A 146 7.76 -9.62 9.77
N ASN A 147 7.61 -10.68 8.97
CA ASN A 147 7.43 -10.58 7.53
C ASN A 147 6.31 -11.51 7.08
N ARG A 148 5.24 -10.93 6.54
CA ARG A 148 4.10 -11.67 6.00
C ARG A 148 3.76 -11.21 4.61
N VAL A 149 3.60 -12.18 3.72
CA VAL A 149 3.27 -11.95 2.31
C VAL A 149 1.97 -12.68 1.97
N ASN A 150 1.10 -12.01 1.23
CA ASN A 150 -0.13 -12.59 0.69
C ASN A 150 -0.19 -12.34 -0.81
N ILE A 151 -0.50 -13.38 -1.56
CA ILE A 151 -0.56 -13.33 -3.02
C ILE A 151 -1.95 -13.75 -3.48
N TRP A 152 -2.50 -13.00 -4.43
CA TRP A 152 -3.73 -13.31 -5.16
C TRP A 152 -3.45 -13.34 -6.65
N GLN A 153 -4.21 -14.16 -7.36
CA GLN A 153 -4.34 -14.12 -8.81
C GLN A 153 -5.62 -13.38 -9.14
N THR A 154 -5.57 -12.43 -10.07
CA THR A 154 -6.78 -11.77 -10.56
C THR A 154 -7.48 -12.67 -11.59
N PRO A 155 -8.80 -12.53 -11.79
CA PRO A 155 -9.52 -13.28 -12.82
C PRO A 155 -8.95 -13.11 -14.22
N SER A 156 -8.31 -11.97 -14.47
CA SER A 156 -7.62 -11.65 -15.73
C SER A 156 -6.22 -12.23 -15.89
N GLY A 157 -5.74 -13.01 -14.90
CA GLY A 157 -4.41 -13.60 -14.89
C GLY A 157 -3.28 -12.66 -14.48
N GLY A 158 -3.61 -11.48 -13.91
CA GLY A 158 -2.67 -10.63 -13.21
C GLY A 158 -2.41 -11.11 -11.79
N GLN A 159 -1.53 -10.42 -11.06
CA GLN A 159 -1.14 -10.76 -9.70
C GLN A 159 -1.26 -9.56 -8.77
N ILE A 160 -1.70 -9.83 -7.54
CA ILE A 160 -1.60 -8.88 -6.42
C ILE A 160 -0.71 -9.52 -5.36
N LYS A 161 0.35 -8.83 -4.95
CA LYS A 161 1.22 -9.23 -3.83
C LYS A 161 1.17 -8.14 -2.77
N MET A 162 0.78 -8.51 -1.56
CA MET A 162 0.82 -7.62 -0.39
C MET A 162 1.87 -8.13 0.60
N GLN A 163 2.71 -7.25 1.11
CA GLN A 163 3.75 -7.58 2.08
C GLN A 163 3.72 -6.62 3.27
N LEU A 164 3.69 -7.16 4.48
CA LEU A 164 3.88 -6.43 5.71
C LEU A 164 5.21 -6.85 6.33
N PHE A 165 6.11 -5.88 6.51
CA PHE A 165 7.41 -6.06 7.11
C PHE A 165 7.55 -5.11 8.30
N LEU A 166 7.81 -5.65 9.49
CA LEU A 166 7.88 -4.90 10.74
C LEU A 166 9.10 -5.38 11.51
N THR A 167 10.09 -4.50 11.70
CA THR A 167 11.23 -4.77 12.59
C THR A 167 11.48 -3.58 13.51
N ASN A 168 11.77 -3.87 14.77
CA ASN A 168 12.25 -2.90 15.75
C ASN A 168 13.77 -2.93 15.92
N GLU A 169 14.45 -3.86 15.24
CA GLU A 169 15.88 -4.05 15.32
C GLU A 169 16.55 -3.93 13.96
N LYS A 170 17.84 -3.63 14.02
CA LYS A 170 18.68 -3.71 12.83
C LYS A 170 18.71 -5.16 12.35
N TRP A 171 18.81 -5.34 11.03
CA TRP A 171 18.79 -6.66 10.42
C TRP A 171 19.79 -6.70 9.27
N SER A 172 20.28 -7.88 8.89
CA SER A 172 21.25 -8.00 7.80
C SER A 172 20.57 -8.33 6.47
N TYR A 173 20.89 -7.58 5.42
CA TYR A 173 20.52 -7.86 4.04
C TYR A 173 21.76 -7.82 3.16
N GLU A 174 22.05 -8.92 2.46
CA GLU A 174 23.25 -9.05 1.59
C GLU A 174 24.56 -8.63 2.31
N GLY A 175 24.68 -8.98 3.59
CA GLY A 175 25.85 -8.66 4.42
C GLY A 175 25.91 -7.21 4.92
N LYS A 176 24.91 -6.37 4.63
CA LYS A 176 24.80 -5.00 5.13
C LYS A 176 23.81 -4.91 6.28
N GLU A 177 24.20 -4.18 7.32
CA GLU A 177 23.31 -3.86 8.43
C GLU A 177 22.30 -2.79 7.97
N MET A 178 21.02 -3.14 8.03
CA MET A 178 19.90 -2.28 7.66
C MET A 178 19.26 -1.73 8.94
N PRO A 179 18.90 -0.44 8.97
CA PRO A 179 18.18 0.13 10.10
C PRO A 179 16.80 -0.54 10.26
N PRO A 180 16.21 -0.48 11.46
CA PRO A 180 14.87 -0.98 11.64
C PRO A 180 13.88 -0.13 10.83
N PHE A 181 12.86 -0.75 10.26
CA PHE A 181 11.78 -0.04 9.57
C PHE A 181 10.46 -0.82 9.65
N HIS A 182 9.39 -0.11 9.38
CA HIS A 182 8.06 -0.67 9.23
C HIS A 182 7.52 -0.31 7.86
N ARG A 183 7.03 -1.32 7.13
CA ARG A 183 6.60 -1.19 5.75
C ARG A 183 5.40 -2.06 5.46
N LEU A 184 4.40 -1.47 4.82
CA LEU A 184 3.36 -2.20 4.11
C LEU A 184 3.51 -1.88 2.62
N GLN A 185 3.52 -2.91 1.79
CA GLN A 185 3.59 -2.77 0.34
C GLN A 185 2.45 -3.53 -0.33
N VAL A 186 1.91 -2.96 -1.39
CA VAL A 186 1.00 -3.65 -2.31
C VAL A 186 1.52 -3.47 -3.73
N PHE A 187 1.80 -4.59 -4.38
CA PHE A 187 2.19 -4.68 -5.77
C PHE A 187 1.03 -5.25 -6.57
N VAL A 188 0.64 -4.56 -7.62
CA VAL A 188 -0.36 -5.00 -8.57
C VAL A 188 0.31 -5.09 -9.93
N LYS A 189 0.22 -6.26 -10.56
CA LYS A 189 0.83 -6.53 -11.85
C LYS A 189 -0.22 -7.09 -12.81
N ALA A 190 -0.34 -6.48 -13.98
CA ALA A 190 -1.17 -7.00 -15.06
C ALA A 190 -0.56 -8.31 -15.59
N LYS A 191 -1.39 -9.13 -16.25
CA LYS A 191 -0.87 -10.26 -17.01
C LYS A 191 0.06 -9.72 -18.11
N PRO A 192 1.26 -10.28 -18.30
CA PRO A 192 2.13 -9.93 -19.43
C PRO A 192 1.48 -10.25 -20.77
#